data_AF-A0A517MZM0-F1
#
_entry.id   AF-A0A517MZM0-F1
#
_cell.length_a   1.000
_cell.length_b   1.000
_cell.length_c   1.000
_cell.angle_alpha   90.00
_cell.angle_beta   90.00
_cell.angle_gamma   90.00
#
_symmetry.space_group_name_H-M   'P 1'
#
loop_
_entity.id
_entity.type
_entity.pdbx_description
1 polymer ?
#
loop_
_entity_poly.entity_id
_entity_poly.type
_entity_poly.pdbx_seq_one_letter_code
_entity_poly.pdbx_strand_id
1 'polypeptide(L)'
;MSTLPTPIVRLLAEAAELARDAGYAIREDHLDGAGGGHCVVQGKKWLLLDVTQSLEEQLSDICDALRDENGVWENPVSPELSGMLQLTKAA
;
A
#
# COMPACT_ATOMS: atom_id res chain seq x y z
N MET A 1 -17.30 -22.28 7.91
CA MET A 1 -17.10 -20.98 8.60
C MET A 1 -16.46 -20.05 7.59
N SER A 2 -17.26 -19.17 6.97
CA SER A 2 -16.75 -18.19 6.00
C SER A 2 -16.12 -17.06 6.80
N THR A 3 -14.80 -17.11 7.01
CA THR A 3 -14.05 -15.96 7.51
C THR A 3 -13.97 -14.95 6.38
N LEU A 4 -15.00 -14.10 6.26
CA LEU A 4 -14.90 -12.90 5.45
C LEU A 4 -13.67 -12.11 5.94
N PRO A 5 -12.80 -11.66 5.03
CA PRO A 5 -11.62 -10.90 5.43
C PRO A 5 -12.07 -9.66 6.22
N THR A 6 -11.42 -9.43 7.36
CA THR A 6 -11.58 -8.24 8.19
C THR A 6 -11.46 -6.99 7.31
N PRO A 7 -12.20 -5.89 7.57
CA PRO A 7 -12.22 -4.71 6.69
C PRO A 7 -10.84 -4.23 6.24
N ILE A 8 -9.85 -4.24 7.14
CA ILE A 8 -8.48 -3.84 6.83
C ILE A 8 -7.76 -4.75 5.83
N VAL A 9 -8.02 -6.06 5.85
CA VAL A 9 -7.43 -7.01 4.89
C VAL A 9 -7.94 -6.73 3.47
N ARG A 10 -9.21 -6.29 3.33
CA ARG A 10 -9.76 -5.88 2.04
C ARG A 10 -9.08 -4.61 1.53
N LEU A 11 -8.89 -3.62 2.40
CA LEU A 11 -8.22 -2.37 2.04
C LEU A 11 -6.76 -2.58 1.66
N LEU A 12 -6.04 -3.43 2.40
CA LEU A 12 -4.66 -3.78 2.08
C LEU A 12 -4.57 -4.48 0.71
N ALA A 13 -5.46 -5.42 0.43
CA ALA A 13 -5.51 -6.08 -0.87
C ALA A 13 -5.81 -5.09 -2.01
N GLU A 14 -6.79 -4.20 -1.81
CA GLU A 14 -7.14 -3.18 -2.80
C GLU A 14 -6.00 -2.19 -3.06
N ALA A 15 -5.34 -1.69 -2.01
CA ALA A 15 -4.19 -0.82 -2.11
C ALA A 15 -3.02 -1.51 -2.82
N ALA A 16 -2.78 -2.79 -2.52
CA ALA A 16 -1.75 -3.59 -3.17
C ALA A 16 -2.02 -3.77 -4.68
N GLU A 17 -3.27 -4.01 -5.08
CA GLU A 17 -3.62 -4.07 -6.50
C GLU A 17 -3.41 -2.72 -7.19
N LEU A 18 -3.83 -1.63 -6.56
CA LEU A 18 -3.61 -0.28 -7.10
C LEU A 18 -2.11 0.04 -7.27
N ALA A 19 -1.27 -0.38 -6.33
CA ALA A 19 0.18 -0.24 -6.45
C ALA A 19 0.76 -1.06 -7.60
N ARG A 20 0.26 -2.28 -7.82
CA ARG A 20 0.67 -3.11 -8.97
C ARG A 20 0.28 -2.44 -10.29
N ASP A 21 -0.91 -1.87 -10.38
CA ASP A 21 -1.37 -1.12 -11.56
C ASP A 21 -0.53 0.14 -11.81
N ALA A 22 -0.05 0.80 -10.75
CA ALA A 22 0.89 1.93 -10.83
C ALA A 22 2.35 1.51 -11.18
N GLY A 23 2.59 0.21 -11.36
CA GLY A 23 3.87 -0.36 -11.79
C GLY A 23 4.81 -0.78 -10.66
N TYR A 24 4.34 -0.83 -9.40
CA TYR A 24 5.12 -1.35 -8.29
C TYR A 24 5.19 -2.87 -8.30
N ALA A 25 6.38 -3.41 -8.04
CA ALA A 25 6.52 -4.79 -7.60
C ALA A 25 6.52 -4.85 -6.07
N ILE A 26 5.52 -5.51 -5.50
CA ILE A 26 5.39 -5.69 -4.05
C ILE A 26 6.19 -6.90 -3.59
N ARG A 27 6.97 -6.72 -2.52
CA ARG A 27 7.73 -7.77 -1.85
C ARG A 27 7.48 -7.69 -0.35
N GLU A 28 7.11 -8.82 0.23
CA GLU A 28 7.05 -9.00 1.67
C GLU A 28 8.43 -9.47 2.13
N ASP A 29 9.02 -8.78 3.12
CA ASP A 29 10.34 -9.12 3.66
C ASP A 29 10.38 -8.90 5.18
N HIS A 30 11.37 -9.47 5.85
CA HIS A 30 11.62 -9.24 7.27
C HIS A 30 12.59 -8.07 7.43
N LEU A 31 12.06 -6.88 7.73
CA LEU A 31 12.86 -5.67 7.84
C LEU A 31 13.17 -5.28 9.30
N ASP A 32 12.95 -6.20 10.26
CA ASP A 32 13.19 -6.01 11.69
C ASP A 32 12.55 -4.73 12.27
N GLY A 33 11.41 -4.30 11.72
CA GLY A 33 10.72 -3.08 12.13
C GLY A 33 11.37 -1.79 11.63
N ALA A 34 12.28 -1.86 10.65
CA ALA A 34 12.84 -0.68 10.00
C ALA A 34 11.81 0.12 9.17
N GLY A 35 10.61 -0.44 9.00
CA GLY A 35 9.54 0.12 8.19
C GLY A 35 9.57 -0.41 6.77
N GLY A 36 8.40 -0.66 6.20
CA GLY A 36 8.25 -0.82 4.76
C GLY A 36 8.50 0.50 4.03
N GLY A 37 8.44 0.45 2.71
CA GLY A 37 8.61 1.66 1.91
C GLY A 37 8.74 1.39 0.43
N HIS A 38 8.79 2.48 -0.33
CA HIS A 38 8.92 2.44 -1.77
C HIS A 38 10.29 2.92 -2.22
N CYS A 39 10.83 2.28 -3.26
CA CYS A 39 12.09 2.69 -3.86
C CYS A 39 12.12 2.39 -5.36
N VAL A 40 13.05 3.03 -6.07
CA VAL A 40 13.29 2.76 -7.49
C VAL A 40 14.68 2.17 -7.64
N VAL A 41 14.75 0.90 -8.07
CA VAL A 41 16.01 0.18 -8.29
C VAL A 41 16.05 -0.27 -9.73
N GLN A 42 17.10 0.14 -10.47
CA GLN A 42 17.26 -0.16 -11.90
C GLN A 42 16.05 0.26 -12.75
N GLY A 43 15.43 1.40 -12.42
CA GLY A 43 14.24 1.91 -13.12
C GLY A 43 12.95 1.15 -12.81
N LYS A 44 12.98 0.17 -11.91
CA LYS A 44 11.81 -0.57 -11.45
C LYS A 44 11.38 -0.06 -10.07
N LYS A 45 10.08 0.21 -9.93
CA LYS A 45 9.46 0.60 -8.67
C LYS A 45 9.26 -0.66 -7.80
N TRP A 46 9.70 -0.59 -6.56
CA TRP A 46 9.56 -1.63 -5.56
C TRP A 46 8.83 -1.08 -4.35
N LEU A 47 7.99 -1.92 -3.77
CA LEU A 47 7.29 -1.64 -2.53
C LEU A 47 7.59 -2.82 -1.59
N LEU A 48 8.35 -2.53 -0.55
CA LEU A 48 8.75 -3.51 0.46
C LEU A 48 7.79 -3.39 1.64
N LEU A 49 7.17 -4.50 2.02
CA LEU A 49 6.29 -4.60 3.19
C LEU A 49 6.99 -5.42 4.25
N ASP A 50 7.10 -4.86 5.46
CA ASP A 50 7.66 -5.60 6.58
C ASP A 50 6.61 -6.55 7.15
N VAL A 51 6.88 -7.86 7.12
CA VAL A 51 5.97 -8.87 7.67
C VAL A 51 5.81 -8.79 9.19
N THR A 52 6.67 -8.04 9.88
CA THR A 52 6.58 -7.79 11.32
C THR A 52 5.66 -6.64 11.68
N GLN A 53 5.31 -5.78 10.71
CA GLN A 53 4.37 -4.68 10.89
C GLN A 53 2.93 -5.19 11.02
N SER A 54 2.11 -4.42 11.72
CA SER A 54 0.66 -4.58 11.69
C SER A 54 0.10 -4.28 10.29
N LEU A 55 -1.12 -4.77 10.02
CA LEU A 55 -1.81 -4.50 8.75
C LEU A 55 -2.07 -3.01 8.53
N GLU A 56 -2.20 -2.22 9.61
CA GLU A 56 -2.37 -0.77 9.56
C GLU A 56 -1.10 -0.07 9.09
N GLU A 57 0.05 -0.48 9.62
CA GLU A 57 1.36 0.02 9.21
C GLU A 57 1.67 -0.34 7.75
N GLN A 58 1.44 -1.60 7.36
CA GLN A 58 1.63 -2.01 5.96
C GLN A 58 0.70 -1.24 5.00
N LEU A 59 -0.55 -1.03 5.39
CA LEU A 59 -1.50 -0.25 4.60
C LEU A 59 -1.05 1.21 4.49
N SER A 60 -0.49 1.78 5.56
CA SER A 60 0.11 3.11 5.54
C SER A 60 1.24 3.19 4.53
N ASP A 61 2.17 2.23 4.56
CA ASP A 61 3.33 2.19 3.66
C ASP A 61 2.90 2.11 2.18
N ILE A 62 1.86 1.33 1.87
CA ILE A 62 1.29 1.29 0.51
C ILE A 62 0.63 2.62 0.15
N CYS A 63 -0.17 3.19 1.05
CA CYS A 63 -0.84 4.47 0.80
C CYS A 63 0.17 5.61 0.57
N ASP A 64 1.27 5.62 1.32
CA ASP A 64 2.35 6.60 1.16
C ASP A 64 3.02 6.47 -0.21
N ALA A 65 3.33 5.24 -0.66
CA ALA A 65 3.90 5.01 -2.00
C ALA A 65 2.98 5.46 -3.13
N LEU A 66 1.67 5.27 -2.97
CA LEU A 66 0.67 5.62 -3.98
C LEU A 66 0.34 7.10 -4.03
N ARG A 67 0.60 7.85 -2.95
CA ARG A 67 0.33 9.30 -2.92
C ARG A 67 1.15 10.06 -3.96
N ASP A 68 2.39 9.66 -4.16
CA ASP A 68 3.33 10.32 -5.09
C ASP A 68 3.10 9.92 -6.57
N GLU A 69 2.14 9.04 -6.83
CA GLU A 69 1.79 8.57 -8.17
C GLU A 69 0.67 9.40 -8.81
N ASN A 70 1.02 10.18 -9.82
CA ASN A 70 0.07 11.05 -10.53
C ASN A 70 -1.14 10.30 -11.14
N GLY A 71 -1.00 9.02 -11.49
CA GLY A 71 -2.07 8.22 -12.12
C GLY A 71 -3.00 7.50 -11.14
N VAL A 72 -2.67 7.44 -9.84
CA VAL A 72 -3.49 6.71 -8.85
C VAL A 72 -4.88 7.32 -8.70
N TRP A 73 -4.97 8.65 -8.82
CA TRP A 73 -6.23 9.39 -8.66
C TRP A 73 -7.24 9.15 -9.79
N GLU A 74 -6.81 8.57 -10.90
CA GLU A 74 -7.66 8.26 -12.05
C GLU A 74 -8.25 6.84 -11.98
N ASN A 75 -7.73 5.99 -11.09
CA ASN A 75 -8.18 4.61 -10.94
C ASN A 75 -9.42 4.51 -10.02
N PRO A 76 -10.41 3.65 -10.34
CA PRO A 76 -11.57 3.45 -9.49
C PRO A 76 -11.17 2.70 -8.22
N VAL A 77 -11.16 3.39 -7.08
CA VAL A 77 -10.96 2.81 -5.76
C VAL A 77 -12.18 2.99 -4.87
N SER A 78 -12.28 2.18 -3.82
CA SER A 78 -13.32 2.26 -2.82
C SER A 78 -13.28 3.60 -2.07
N PRO A 79 -14.43 4.10 -1.59
CA PRO A 79 -14.47 5.35 -0.82
C PRO A 79 -13.62 5.29 0.45
N GLU A 80 -13.52 4.10 1.06
CA GLU A 80 -12.69 3.84 2.25
C GLU A 80 -11.21 4.06 1.95
N LEU A 81 -10.68 3.43 0.88
CA LEU A 81 -9.28 3.60 0.46
C LEU A 81 -9.00 5.02 -0.03
N SER A 82 -9.93 5.62 -0.79
CA SER A 82 -9.82 7.01 -1.23
C SER A 82 -9.68 7.98 -0.04
N GLY A 83 -10.46 7.76 1.03
CA GLY A 83 -10.34 8.51 2.27
C GLY A 83 -8.96 8.38 2.92
N MET A 84 -8.37 7.17 2.94
CA MET A 84 -7.04 6.95 3.50
C MET A 84 -5.92 7.62 2.69
N LEU A 85 -5.98 7.55 1.36
CA LEU A 85 -5.05 8.25 0.46
C LEU A 85 -5.10 9.78 0.65
N GLN A 86 -6.26 10.32 1.03
CA GLN A 86 -6.45 11.75 1.30
C GLN A 86 -6.06 12.17 2.72
N LEU A 87 -6.34 11.34 3.74
CA LEU A 87 -6.08 11.65 5.16
C LEU A 87 -4.60 11.66 5.53
N THR A 88 -3.80 10.89 4.82
CA THR A 88 -2.35 10.81 5.01
C THR A 88 -1.61 12.04 4.42
N LYS A 89 -2.35 13.08 4.00
CA LYS A 89 -1.82 14.38 3.59
C LYS A 89 -1.48 15.27 4.82
N ALA A 90 -0.45 14.89 5.57
CA ALA A 90 0.28 15.71 6.56
C ALA A 90 1.48 14.87 7.02
N ALA A 91 2.75 15.30 7.01
CA ALA A 91 3.34 16.64 7.02
C ALA A 91 4.72 16.61 6.34
#